data_AF-A0A554J8D7-F1
#
_entry.id   AF-A0A554J8D7-F1
#
_cell.length_a   1.000
_cell.length_b   1.000
_cell.length_c   1.000
_cell.angle_alpha   90.00
_cell.angle_beta   90.00
_cell.angle_gamma   90.00
#
_symmetry.space_group_name_H-M   'P 1'
#
loop_
_entity.id
_entity.type
_entity.pdbx_description
1 polymer ?
#
loop_
_entity_poly.entity_id
_entity_poly.type
_entity_poly.pdbx_seq_one_letter_code
_entity_poly.pdbx_strand_id
1 'polypeptide(L)'
;MMQSDYTRKMACRVCEGVDLVQVLDLGSMPPANAYLKEDDLEKPESSFPLALYYCRTCSLAQLLDVVSPEVLFKDYHYVTGASSPTVDHFRRYAREAILPLISGAEDLVIDI
;
A
#
# COMPACT_ATOMS: atom_id res chain seq x y z
N MET A 1 25.13 -6.97 5.42
CA MET A 1 24.39 -6.25 6.49
C MET A 1 22.94 -6.62 6.30
N MET A 2 22.28 -7.29 7.26
CA MET A 2 20.85 -7.60 7.14
C MET A 2 20.10 -6.27 7.15
N GLN A 3 19.62 -5.86 5.98
CA GLN A 3 18.68 -4.76 5.88
C GLN A 3 17.37 -5.28 6.46
N SER A 4 16.82 -4.59 7.46
CA SER A 4 15.51 -4.95 8.00
C SER A 4 14.48 -4.83 6.88
N ASP A 5 13.71 -5.89 6.63
CA ASP A 5 12.66 -5.96 5.60
C ASP A 5 11.51 -4.97 5.84
N TYR A 6 11.54 -4.28 6.98
CA TYR A 6 10.66 -3.16 7.30
C TYR A 6 11.36 -2.13 8.18
N THR A 7 10.82 -0.91 8.24
CA THR A 7 11.29 0.16 9.13
C THR A 7 10.14 0.72 9.93
N ARG A 8 10.30 0.89 11.25
CA ARG A 8 9.33 1.56 12.09
C ARG A 8 9.49 3.09 12.02
N LYS A 9 8.40 3.80 11.74
CA LYS A 9 8.31 5.26 11.71
C LYS A 9 7.55 5.75 12.95
N MET A 10 8.19 6.62 13.73
CA MET A 10 7.63 7.14 14.99
C MET A 10 6.94 8.50 14.84
N ALA A 11 6.84 9.01 13.61
CA ALA A 11 6.19 10.28 13.28
C ALA A 11 5.13 10.05 12.20
N CYS A 12 4.10 10.90 12.20
CA CYS A 12 3.05 10.89 11.20
C CYS A 12 3.62 11.14 9.81
N ARG A 13 3.25 10.31 8.82
CA ARG A 13 3.75 10.42 7.44
C ARG A 13 3.37 11.71 6.72
N VAL A 14 2.32 12.39 7.16
CA VAL A 14 1.80 13.60 6.50
C VAL A 14 2.23 14.88 7.22
N CYS A 15 2.05 14.96 8.53
CA CYS A 15 2.31 16.20 9.29
C CYS A 15 3.57 16.15 10.17
N GLU A 16 4.30 15.03 10.17
CA GLU A 16 5.48 14.79 11.02
C GLU A 16 5.23 14.87 12.54
N GLY A 17 3.99 15.07 12.97
CA GLY A 17 3.59 15.06 14.38
C GLY A 17 3.80 13.69 15.02
N VAL A 18 4.16 13.70 16.31
CA VAL A 18 4.44 12.50 17.11
C VAL A 18 3.26 12.08 18.01
N ASP A 19 2.16 12.82 17.97
CA ASP A 19 0.95 12.51 18.73
C ASP A 19 0.12 11.41 18.03
N LEU A 20 0.61 10.17 18.18
CA LEU A 20 0.08 8.96 17.55
C LEU A 20 -0.51 8.04 18.62
N VAL A 21 -1.77 7.63 18.45
CA VAL A 21 -2.45 6.68 19.35
C VAL A 21 -2.73 5.38 18.61
N GLN A 22 -2.35 4.24 19.21
CA GLN A 22 -2.70 2.93 18.68
C GLN A 22 -4.21 2.70 18.84
N VAL A 23 -4.89 2.33 17.75
CA VAL A 23 -6.35 2.11 17.74
C VAL A 23 -6.73 0.65 17.51
N LEU A 24 -5.85 -0.13 16.87
CA LEU A 24 -6.06 -1.56 16.61
C LEU A 24 -4.69 -2.25 16.52
N ASP A 25 -4.57 -3.44 17.11
CA ASP A 25 -3.40 -4.30 17.00
C ASP A 25 -3.84 -5.68 16.52
N LEU A 26 -3.31 -6.10 15.38
CA LEU A 26 -3.58 -7.41 14.78
C LEU A 26 -2.40 -8.37 14.95
N GLY A 27 -1.34 -7.97 15.67
CA GLY A 27 -0.16 -8.79 15.90
C GLY A 27 0.77 -8.88 14.69
N SER A 28 1.50 -9.99 14.59
CA SER A 28 2.41 -10.27 13.46
C SER A 28 1.65 -10.95 12.33
N MET A 29 1.68 -10.38 11.13
CA MET A 29 0.96 -10.86 9.96
C MET A 29 1.90 -10.97 8.75
N PRO A 30 1.74 -12.00 7.89
CA PRO A 30 2.45 -12.07 6.62
C PRO A 30 1.90 -11.06 5.61
N PRO A 31 2.66 -10.70 4.56
CA PRO A 31 2.14 -9.88 3.47
C PRO A 31 0.94 -10.55 2.77
N ALA A 32 -0.17 -9.84 2.65
CA ALA A 32 -1.45 -10.40 2.17
C ALA A 32 -1.41 -11.02 0.76
N ASN A 33 -0.45 -10.62 -0.08
CA ASN A 33 -0.30 -11.10 -1.46
C ASN A 33 0.90 -12.05 -1.65
N ALA A 34 1.57 -12.48 -0.58
CA ALA A 34 2.71 -13.39 -0.65
C ALA A 34 2.26 -14.86 -0.62
N TYR A 35 1.63 -15.33 -1.71
CA TYR A 35 1.18 -16.72 -1.82
C TYR A 35 2.36 -17.70 -1.82
N LEU A 36 2.29 -18.73 -0.98
CA LEU A 36 3.32 -19.77 -0.88
C LEU A 36 3.17 -20.81 -2.00
N LYS A 37 4.29 -21.30 -2.54
CA LYS A 37 4.33 -22.50 -3.38
C LYS A 37 4.47 -23.75 -2.50
N GLU A 38 4.24 -24.92 -3.08
CA GLU A 38 4.42 -26.20 -2.37
C GLU A 38 5.81 -26.33 -1.75
N ASP A 39 6.86 -25.94 -2.49
CA ASP A 39 8.26 -25.96 -2.03
C ASP A 39 8.57 -24.93 -0.92
N ASP A 40 7.65 -24.01 -0.62
CA ASP A 40 7.82 -22.98 0.41
C ASP A 40 7.15 -23.37 1.75
N LEU A 41 6.34 -24.44 1.78
CA LEU A 41 5.58 -24.84 2.97
C LEU A 41 6.44 -25.26 4.16
N GLU A 42 7.68 -25.71 3.90
CA GLU A 42 8.64 -26.07 4.96
C GLU A 42 9.55 -24.91 5.37
N LYS A 43 9.44 -23.76 4.69
CA LYS A 43 10.26 -22.58 4.96
C LYS A 43 9.56 -21.64 5.95
N PRO A 44 10.31 -20.87 6.75
CA PRO A 44 9.72 -19.83 7.57
C PRO A 44 9.08 -18.74 6.68
N GLU A 45 7.86 -18.35 7.03
CA GLU A 45 7.16 -17.23 6.40
C GLU A 45 7.53 -15.91 7.09
N SER A 46 7.85 -14.89 6.30
CA SER A 46 8.08 -13.54 6.81
C SER A 46 6.79 -12.94 7.37
N SER A 47 6.86 -12.36 8.57
CA SER A 47 5.74 -11.66 9.19
C SER A 47 6.18 -10.31 9.76
N PHE A 48 5.25 -9.38 9.81
CA PHE A 48 5.48 -7.99 10.19
C PHE A 48 4.40 -7.51 11.16
N PRO A 49 4.71 -6.59 12.10
CA PRO A 49 3.70 -6.02 12.98
C PRO A 49 2.62 -5.27 12.18
N LEU A 50 1.35 -5.58 12.46
CA LEU A 50 0.19 -4.93 11.88
C LEU A 50 -0.61 -4.23 12.97
N ALA A 51 -0.20 -3.02 13.30
CA ALA A 51 -0.89 -2.16 14.25
C ALA A 51 -1.26 -0.82 13.60
N LEU A 52 -2.53 -0.43 13.72
CA LEU A 52 -3.08 0.81 13.20
C LEU A 52 -2.95 1.91 14.25
N TYR A 53 -2.44 3.05 13.83
CA TYR A 53 -2.30 4.26 14.63
C TYR A 53 -3.08 5.41 14.02
N TYR A 54 -3.61 6.27 14.87
CA TYR A 54 -4.31 7.49 14.50
C TYR A 54 -3.50 8.72 14.96
N CYS A 55 -3.23 9.64 14.04
CA CYS A 55 -2.58 10.90 14.35
C CYS A 55 -3.61 11.90 14.89
N ARG A 56 -3.46 12.31 16.15
CA ARG A 56 -4.37 13.28 16.78
C ARG A 56 -4.17 14.72 16.28
N THR A 57 -3.07 14.99 15.56
CA THR A 57 -2.78 16.32 14.99
C THR A 57 -3.45 16.55 13.64
N CYS A 58 -3.37 15.60 12.70
CA CYS A 58 -3.90 15.76 11.34
C CYS A 58 -4.95 14.71 10.94
N SER A 59 -5.37 13.87 11.89
CA SER A 59 -6.40 12.84 11.69
C SER A 59 -6.04 11.70 10.74
N LEU A 60 -4.76 11.53 10.37
CA LEU A 60 -4.32 10.41 9.53
C LEU A 60 -4.33 9.09 10.30
N ALA A 61 -5.04 8.09 9.77
CA ALA A 61 -4.88 6.68 10.16
C ALA A 61 -3.74 6.05 9.36
N GLN A 62 -2.79 5.38 10.00
CA GLN A 62 -1.57 4.86 9.37
C GLN A 62 -0.97 3.67 10.12
N LEU A 63 -0.14 2.89 9.42
CA LEU A 63 0.75 1.89 9.99
C LEU A 63 2.13 2.52 10.27
N LEU A 64 2.74 2.18 11.41
CA LEU A 64 4.08 2.66 11.76
C LEU A 64 5.18 1.75 11.22
N ASP A 65 4.93 0.46 11.12
CA ASP A 65 5.86 -0.52 10.59
C ASP A 65 5.72 -0.58 9.06
N VAL A 66 6.71 -0.03 8.36
CA VAL A 66 6.70 0.15 6.90
C VAL A 66 7.53 -0.96 6.25
N VAL A 67 6.85 -1.95 5.70
CA VAL A 67 7.48 -3.05 4.93
C VAL A 67 8.11 -2.51 3.66
N SER A 68 9.28 -3.03 3.30
CA SER A 68 10.04 -2.64 2.12
C SER A 68 9.21 -2.83 0.84
N PRO A 69 9.23 -1.86 -0.09
CA PRO A 69 8.62 -2.03 -1.42
C PRO A 69 9.13 -3.26 -2.17
N GLU A 70 10.41 -3.61 -2.00
CA GLU A 70 11.01 -4.81 -2.62
C GLU A 70 10.40 -6.12 -2.11
N VAL A 71 9.85 -6.13 -0.89
CA VAL A 71 9.14 -7.28 -0.33
C VAL A 71 7.69 -7.31 -0.82
N LEU A 72 7.04 -6.15 -0.93
CA LEU A 72 5.62 -6.06 -1.26
C LEU A 72 5.30 -6.11 -2.76
N PHE A 73 6.17 -5.56 -3.61
CA PHE A 73 5.83 -5.24 -5.00
C PHE A 73 6.72 -5.93 -6.05
N LYS A 74 7.81 -6.60 -5.63
CA LYS A 74 8.69 -7.30 -6.58
C LYS A 74 7.96 -8.41 -7.35
N ASP A 75 7.15 -9.20 -6.64
CA ASP A 75 6.32 -10.28 -7.20
C ASP A 75 4.83 -9.96 -6.96
N TYR A 76 4.32 -8.93 -7.64
CA TYR A 76 2.97 -8.41 -7.41
C TYR A 76 1.89 -9.20 -8.19
N HIS A 77 1.04 -9.93 -7.48
CA HIS A 77 0.05 -10.84 -8.07
C HIS A 77 -1.31 -10.22 -8.41
N TYR A 78 -1.55 -8.94 -8.06
CA TYR A 78 -2.84 -8.30 -8.30
C TYR A 78 -2.92 -7.70 -9.72
N VAL A 79 -3.89 -8.15 -10.51
CA VAL A 79 -4.12 -7.70 -11.88
C VAL A 79 -5.42 -6.89 -11.96
N THR A 80 -5.31 -5.56 -12.01
CA THR A 80 -6.45 -4.63 -12.00
C THR A 80 -7.46 -4.88 -13.12
N GLY A 81 -6.99 -5.22 -14.32
CA GLY A 81 -7.82 -5.46 -15.50
C GLY A 81 -8.61 -6.78 -15.49
N ALA A 82 -8.36 -7.67 -14.52
CA ALA A 82 -9.08 -8.93 -14.40
C ALA A 82 -10.53 -8.77 -13.89
N SER A 83 -10.90 -7.60 -13.39
CA SER A 83 -12.22 -7.29 -12.84
C SER A 83 -12.99 -6.35 -13.78
N SER A 84 -14.06 -6.84 -14.40
CA SER A 84 -14.93 -6.02 -15.27
C SER A 84 -15.47 -4.76 -14.56
N PRO A 85 -15.95 -4.82 -13.30
CA PRO A 85 -16.37 -3.63 -12.56
C PRO A 85 -15.25 -2.59 -12.40
N THR A 86 -14.00 -3.04 -12.21
CA THR A 86 -12.84 -2.15 -12.07
C THR A 86 -12.52 -1.47 -13.40
N VAL A 87 -12.58 -2.20 -14.50
CA VAL A 87 -12.41 -1.62 -15.85
C VAL A 87 -13.47 -0.56 -16.13
N ASP A 88 -14.74 -0.84 -15.83
CA ASP A 88 -15.83 0.11 -16.03
C ASP A 88 -15.70 1.34 -15.12
N HIS A 89 -15.22 1.15 -13.89
CA HIS A 89 -14.88 2.25 -12.99
C HIS A 89 -13.82 3.17 -13.62
N PHE A 90 -12.70 2.62 -14.11
CA PHE A 90 -11.62 3.45 -14.67
C PHE A 90 -12.01 4.13 -15.99
N ARG A 91 -12.86 3.51 -16.82
CA ARG A 91 -13.45 4.18 -18.00
C ARG A 91 -14.27 5.40 -17.60
N ARG A 92 -15.09 5.28 -16.55
CA ARG A 92 -15.88 6.39 -16.02
C ARG A 92 -14.98 7.46 -15.40
N TYR A 93 -14.00 7.06 -14.58
CA TYR A 93 -13.03 7.97 -13.97
C TYR A 93 -12.28 8.79 -15.03
N ALA A 94 -11.77 8.14 -16.08
CA ALA A 94 -11.10 8.84 -17.18
C ALA A 94 -12.03 9.88 -17.83
N ARG A 95 -13.29 9.52 -18.08
CA ARG A 95 -14.28 10.43 -18.69
C ARG A 95 -14.60 11.63 -17.80
N GLU A 96 -14.72 11.43 -16.50
CA GLU A 96 -15.23 12.45 -15.58
C GLU A 96 -14.12 13.34 -14.99
N ALA A 97 -12.95 12.78 -14.71
CA ALA A 97 -11.87 13.48 -14.03
C ALA A 97 -10.72 13.90 -14.95
N ILE A 98 -10.45 13.12 -16.01
CA ILE A 98 -9.27 13.33 -16.86
C ILE A 98 -9.61 14.04 -18.16
N LEU A 99 -10.58 13.53 -18.94
CA LEU A 99 -10.94 14.10 -20.24
C LEU A 99 -11.32 15.60 -20.21
N PRO A 100 -11.96 16.15 -19.16
CA PRO A 100 -12.22 17.59 -19.09
C PRO A 100 -10.96 18.47 -18.99
N LEU A 101 -9.82 17.88 -18.60
CA LEU A 101 -8.52 18.55 -18.51
C LEU A 101 -7.72 18.45 -19.82
N ILE A 102 -8.15 17.62 -20.77
CA ILE A 102 -7.48 17.40 -22.05
C ILE A 102 -8.04 18.40 -23.07
N SER A 103 -7.15 19.23 -23.60
CA SER A 103 -7.40 20.27 -24.59
C SER A 103 -6.92 19.88 -26.00
N GLY A 104 -6.05 18.87 -26.12
CA GLY A 104 -5.55 18.39 -27.41
C GLY A 104 -4.82 17.04 -27.33
N ALA A 105 -4.48 16.49 -28.49
CA ALA A 105 -3.79 15.21 -28.60
C ALA A 105 -2.33 15.23 -28.10
N GLU A 106 -1.75 16.42 -27.92
CA GLU A 106 -0.38 16.61 -27.42
C GLU A 106 -0.30 16.65 -25.89
N ASP A 107 -1.43 16.60 -25.18
CA ASP A 107 -1.46 16.64 -23.73
C ASP A 107 -0.93 15.33 -23.13
N LEU A 108 -0.08 15.45 -22.11
CA LEU A 108 0.54 14.32 -21.43
C LEU A 108 -0.24 13.94 -20.17
N VAL A 109 -0.62 12.66 -20.07
CA VAL A 109 -1.19 12.05 -18.86
C VAL A 109 -0.15 11.13 -18.23
N ILE A 110 0.12 11.31 -16.94
CA ILE A 110 1.04 10.48 -16.16
C ILE A 110 0.24 9.78 -15.06
N ASP A 111 0.42 8.47 -14.94
CA ASP A 111 -0.09 7.62 -13.85
C ASP A 111 1.12 7.03 -13.11
N ILE A 112 1.02 6.85 -11.79
CA ILE A 112 2.11 6.43 -10.89
C ILE A 112 2.02 4.93 -10.64
#